data_AF-A0AB33BET2-F1
#
_entry.id   AF-A0AB33BET2-F1
#
_cell.length_a   1.000
_cell.length_b   1.000
_cell.length_c   1.000
_cell.angle_alpha   90.00
_cell.angle_beta   90.00
_cell.angle_gamma   90.00
#
_symmetry.space_group_name_H-M   'P 1'
#
loop_
_entity.id
_entity.type
_entity.pdbx_description
1 polymer ?
#
loop_
_entity_poly.entity_id
_entity_poly.type
_entity_poly.pdbx_seq_one_letter_code
_entity_poly.pdbx_strand_id
1 'polypeptide(L)'
;MQEIENSSDAFQFMLKGDHEVVVYGVLKSLNIRPFHDNYQDLVQDGRLAFVAAYDKYPHERENQKKMLNYIYQSVRWQILDGLRQTNRISAKNAGWGG
;
A
#
# COMPACT_ATOMS: atom_id res chain seq x y z
N MET A 1 3.40 23.32 -11.18
CA MET A 1 4.19 22.76 -10.05
C MET A 1 3.29 22.41 -8.85
N GLN A 2 2.14 21.74 -9.07
CA GLN A 2 1.17 21.40 -8.01
C GLN A 2 1.25 19.94 -7.54
N GLU A 3 2.05 19.08 -8.19
CA GLU A 3 2.12 17.64 -7.85
C GLU A 3 3.07 17.32 -6.68
N ILE A 4 4.08 18.17 -6.43
CA ILE A 4 5.07 17.91 -5.37
C ILE A 4 4.53 18.29 -3.98
N GLU A 5 3.68 19.31 -3.91
CA GLU A 5 3.19 19.87 -2.64
C GLU A 5 2.16 18.96 -1.96
N ASN A 6 1.26 18.32 -2.73
CA ASN A 6 0.25 17.39 -2.20
C ASN A 6 0.84 16.09 -1.65
N SER A 7 1.87 15.55 -2.31
CA SER A 7 2.53 14.33 -1.84
C SER A 7 3.14 14.54 -0.44
N SER A 8 3.64 15.75 -0.17
CA SER A 8 4.20 16.07 1.14
C SER A 8 3.16 16.00 2.27
N ASP A 9 1.94 16.50 2.10
CA ASP A 9 0.88 16.43 3.12
C ASP A 9 0.44 14.99 3.38
N ALA A 10 0.30 14.18 2.34
CA ALA A 10 -0.06 12.76 2.45
C ALA A 10 1.00 11.95 3.21
N PHE A 11 2.28 12.15 2.90
CA PHE A 11 3.38 11.53 3.62
C PHE A 11 3.46 12.02 5.07
N GLN A 12 3.31 13.32 5.32
CA GLN A 12 3.27 13.87 6.68
C GLN A 12 2.10 13.29 7.49
N PHE A 13 0.92 13.18 6.88
CA PHE A 13 -0.24 12.56 7.51
C PHE A 13 0.01 11.09 7.87
N MET A 14 0.64 10.34 6.96
CA MET A 14 0.98 8.93 7.19
C MET A 14 1.99 8.76 8.34
N LEU A 15 3.02 9.62 8.40
CA LEU A 15 4.07 9.57 9.42
C LEU A 15 3.60 10.11 10.78
N LYS A 16 2.60 11.00 10.79
CA LYS A 16 2.04 11.56 12.02
C LYS A 16 1.06 10.58 12.66
N GLY A 17 1.19 10.36 13.98
CA GLY A 17 0.17 9.66 14.77
C GLY A 17 0.00 8.17 14.46
N ASP A 18 1.10 7.49 14.11
CA ASP A 18 1.15 6.06 13.83
C ASP A 18 0.26 5.60 12.66
N HIS A 19 -0.19 6.46 11.75
CA HIS A 19 -1.04 6.03 10.64
C HIS A 19 -0.34 5.04 9.68
N GLU A 20 0.99 5.02 9.66
CA GLU A 20 1.77 3.99 8.97
C GLU A 20 1.43 2.56 9.44
N VAL A 21 0.89 2.39 10.66
CA VAL A 21 0.42 1.07 11.13
C VAL A 21 -0.70 0.49 10.28
N VAL A 22 -1.39 1.29 9.46
CA VAL A 22 -2.31 0.80 8.43
C VAL A 22 -1.57 -0.11 7.45
N VAL A 23 -0.38 0.28 7.00
CA VAL A 23 0.43 -0.53 6.07
C VAL A 23 0.83 -1.85 6.72
N TYR A 24 1.38 -1.80 7.94
CA TYR A 24 1.77 -3.02 8.67
C TYR A 24 0.57 -3.91 9.01
N GLY A 25 -0.58 -3.30 9.33
CA GLY A 25 -1.84 -3.99 9.58
C GLY A 25 -2.33 -4.76 8.35
N VAL A 26 -2.26 -4.15 7.17
CA VAL A 26 -2.59 -4.81 5.90
C VAL A 26 -1.66 -5.99 5.64
N LEU A 27 -0.34 -5.79 5.74
CA LEU A 27 0.64 -6.88 5.52
C LEU A 27 0.38 -8.06 6.47
N LYS A 28 0.13 -7.77 7.75
CA LYS A 28 -0.22 -8.79 8.76
C LYS A 28 -1.53 -9.52 8.40
N SER A 29 -2.53 -8.81 7.88
CA SER A 29 -3.81 -9.40 7.44
C SER A 29 -3.68 -10.33 6.24
N LEU A 30 -2.63 -10.14 5.44
CA LEU A 30 -2.27 -10.98 4.30
C LEU A 30 -1.27 -12.08 4.66
N ASN A 31 -1.00 -12.28 5.97
CA ASN A 31 0.00 -13.21 6.50
C ASN A 31 1.44 -12.95 6.02
N ILE A 32 1.74 -11.70 5.64
CA ILE A 32 3.08 -11.26 5.26
C ILE A 32 3.79 -10.80 6.52
N ARG A 33 4.87 -11.49 6.88
CA ARG A 33 5.64 -11.28 8.10
C ARG A 33 6.99 -10.62 7.78
N PRO A 34 7.67 -10.00 8.76
CA PRO A 34 8.97 -9.36 8.53
C PRO A 34 10.07 -10.26 7.94
N PHE A 35 9.95 -11.59 8.11
CA PHE A 35 10.88 -12.57 7.54
C PHE A 35 10.55 -12.96 6.09
N HIS A 36 9.48 -12.44 5.51
CA HIS A 36 9.15 -12.66 4.10
C HIS A 36 10.18 -11.94 3.23
N ASP A 37 10.71 -12.62 2.21
CA ASP A 37 11.81 -12.10 1.38
C ASP A 37 11.53 -10.70 0.81
N ASN A 38 10.29 -10.50 0.33
CA ASN A 38 9.86 -9.21 -0.24
C ASN A 38 9.23 -8.25 0.78
N TYR A 39 9.41 -8.45 2.09
CA TYR A 39 8.71 -7.66 3.10
C TYR A 39 8.97 -6.16 2.97
N GLN A 40 10.24 -5.77 2.81
CA GLN A 40 10.61 -4.35 2.71
C GLN A 40 10.04 -3.69 1.46
N ASP A 41 10.03 -4.41 0.33
CA ASP A 41 9.45 -3.92 -0.92
C ASP A 41 7.94 -3.73 -0.79
N LEU A 42 7.25 -4.70 -0.18
CA LEU A 42 5.81 -4.62 0.06
C LEU A 42 5.43 -3.52 1.06
N VAL A 43 6.31 -3.19 2.02
CA VAL A 43 6.14 -2.01 2.89
C VAL A 43 6.22 -0.73 2.06
N GLN A 44 7.19 -0.61 1.14
CA GLN A 44 7.31 0.56 0.27
C GLN A 44 6.10 0.70 -0.66
N ASP A 45 5.67 -0.38 -1.31
CA ASP A 45 4.47 -0.40 -2.14
C ASP A 45 3.23 0.00 -1.34
N GLY A 46 3.12 -0.48 -0.10
CA GLY A 46 2.04 -0.11 0.80
C GLY A 46 2.02 1.38 1.16
N ARG A 47 3.19 2.00 1.36
CA ARG A 47 3.30 3.45 1.59
C ARG A 47 2.88 4.26 0.35
N LEU A 48 3.32 3.85 -0.84
CA LEU A 48 2.93 4.49 -2.09
C LEU A 48 1.42 4.40 -2.32
N ALA A 49 0.83 3.22 -2.06
CA ALA A 49 -0.60 3.01 -2.14
C ALA A 49 -1.37 3.84 -1.10
N PHE A 50 -0.82 4.02 0.10
CA PHE A 50 -1.39 4.88 1.13
C PHE A 50 -1.51 6.32 0.64
N VAL A 51 -0.39 6.89 0.18
CA VAL A 51 -0.32 8.28 -0.30
C VAL A 51 -1.26 8.49 -1.48
N ALA A 52 -1.23 7.60 -2.46
CA ALA A 52 -2.13 7.67 -3.61
C ALA A 52 -3.61 7.58 -3.22
N ALA A 53 -3.94 6.79 -2.19
CA ALA A 53 -5.32 6.70 -1.69
C ALA A 53 -5.74 7.94 -0.90
N TYR A 54 -4.84 8.54 -0.14
CA TYR A 54 -5.08 9.80 0.57
C TYR A 54 -5.35 10.95 -0.40
N ASP A 55 -4.57 11.06 -1.47
CA ASP A 55 -4.73 12.10 -2.49
C ASP A 55 -6.04 11.94 -3.30
N LYS A 56 -6.49 10.70 -3.49
CA LYS A 56 -7.76 10.39 -4.19
C LYS A 56 -8.99 10.53 -3.29
N TYR A 57 -8.82 10.58 -1.97
CA TYR A 57 -9.94 10.69 -1.06
C TYR A 57 -10.58 12.09 -1.20
N PRO A 58 -11.91 12.20 -1.33
CA PRO A 58 -12.59 13.47 -1.53
C PRO A 58 -12.23 14.51 -0.46
N HIS A 59 -12.21 15.80 -0.85
CA HIS A 59 -11.81 16.91 0.02
C HIS A 59 -12.71 17.10 1.25
N GLU A 60 -13.92 16.56 1.25
CA GLU A 60 -14.77 16.43 2.45
C GLU A 60 -14.22 15.32 3.36
N ARG A 61 -13.05 15.57 3.96
CA ARG A 61 -12.36 14.72 4.93
C ARG A 61 -13.06 14.77 6.31
N GLU A 62 -14.40 14.76 6.32
CA GLU A 62 -15.20 14.94 7.54
C GLU A 62 -14.98 13.82 8.57
N ASN A 63 -14.47 12.66 8.14
CA ASN A 63 -14.26 11.52 9.02
C ASN A 63 -12.96 10.76 8.74
N GLN A 64 -11.96 11.02 9.58
CA GLN A 64 -10.65 10.35 9.54
C GLN A 64 -10.76 8.82 9.58
N LYS A 65 -11.70 8.25 10.34
CA LYS A 65 -11.90 6.79 10.40
C LYS A 65 -12.38 6.23 9.07
N LYS A 66 -13.31 6.91 8.38
CA LYS A 66 -13.76 6.50 7.04
C LYS A 66 -12.62 6.59 6.02
N MET A 67 -11.81 7.65 6.11
CA MET A 67 -10.64 7.84 5.25
C MET A 67 -9.60 6.73 5.48
N LEU A 68 -9.23 6.44 6.73
CA LEU A 68 -8.29 5.36 7.04
C LEU A 68 -8.82 3.99 6.62
N ASN A 69 -10.13 3.73 6.74
CA ASN A 69 -10.73 2.51 6.23
C ASN A 69 -10.62 2.41 4.70
N TYR A 70 -10.86 3.50 3.98
CA TYR A 70 -10.68 3.55 2.52
C TYR A 70 -9.23 3.28 2.13
N ILE A 71 -8.29 3.97 2.79
CA ILE A 71 -6.85 3.80 2.55
C ILE A 71 -6.43 2.35 2.83
N TYR A 72 -6.88 1.75 3.93
CA TYR A 72 -6.61 0.34 4.25
C TYR A 72 -7.04 -0.60 3.13
N GLN A 73 -8.25 -0.41 2.57
CA GLN A 73 -8.71 -1.24 1.46
C GLN A 73 -7.83 -1.04 0.22
N SER A 74 -7.53 0.20 -0.15
CA SER A 74 -6.68 0.50 -1.32
C SER A 74 -5.28 -0.11 -1.19
N VAL A 75 -4.64 0.02 -0.02
CA VAL A 75 -3.32 -0.59 0.25
C VAL A 75 -3.40 -2.12 0.11
N ARG A 76 -4.45 -2.75 0.64
CA ARG A 76 -4.66 -4.19 0.54
C ARG A 76 -4.81 -4.68 -0.89
N TRP A 77 -5.61 -4.00 -1.70
CA TRP A 77 -5.78 -4.36 -3.12
C TRP A 77 -4.48 -4.25 -3.89
N GLN A 78 -3.69 -3.20 -3.66
CA GLN A 78 -2.45 -2.98 -4.38
C GLN A 78 -1.38 -4.03 -4.07
N ILE A 79 -1.26 -4.41 -2.80
CA ILE A 79 -0.36 -5.50 -2.40
C ILE A 79 -0.82 -6.84 -3.01
N LEU A 80 -2.12 -7.13 -2.99
CA LEU A 80 -2.64 -8.36 -3.59
C LEU A 80 -2.38 -8.43 -5.10
N ASP A 81 -2.57 -7.32 -5.82
CA ASP A 81 -2.31 -7.26 -7.25
C ASP A 81 -0.82 -7.40 -7.58
N GLY A 82 0.06 -6.79 -6.78
CA GLY A 82 1.51 -7.01 -6.86
C GLY A 82 1.90 -8.48 -6.69
N LEU A 83 1.37 -9.14 -5.65
CA LEU A 83 1.62 -10.57 -5.40
C LEU A 83 1.09 -11.46 -6.54
N ARG A 84 -0.10 -11.16 -7.07
CA ARG A 84 -0.67 -11.86 -8.23
C ARG A 84 0.23 -11.74 -9.46
N GLN A 85 0.77 -10.55 -9.70
CA GLN A 85 1.67 -10.32 -10.83
C GLN A 85 2.97 -11.09 -10.69
N THR A 86 3.60 -11.07 -9.52
CA THR A 86 4.82 -11.84 -9.24
C THR A 86 4.59 -13.33 -9.45
N ASN A 87 3.50 -13.87 -8.90
CA ASN A 87 3.15 -15.29 -9.06
C ASN A 87 2.93 -15.69 -10.53
N ARG A 88 2.31 -14.82 -11.34
CA ARG A 88 2.11 -15.03 -12.78
C ARG A 88 3.44 -15.06 -13.54
N ILE A 89 4.36 -14.15 -13.22
CA ILE A 89 5.69 -14.10 -13.85
C ILE A 89 6.48 -15.36 -13.50
N SER A 90 6.50 -15.76 -12.23
CA SER A 90 7.17 -16.99 -11.78
C SER A 90 6.62 -18.25 -12.46
N ALA A 91 5.29 -18.36 -12.59
CA ALA A 91 4.66 -19.47 -13.29
C ALA A 91 5.01 -19.52 -14.79
N LYS A 92 5.10 -18.35 -15.45
CA LYS A 92 5.51 -18.25 -16.86
C LYS A 92 6.98 -18.65 -17.06
N ASN A 93 7.86 -18.25 -16.15
CA ASN A 93 9.29 -18.56 -16.22
C ASN A 93 9.60 -20.03 -15.93
N ALA A 94 8.76 -20.73 -15.16
CA ALA A 94 8.88 -22.16 -14.90
C ALA A 94 8.39 -23.05 -16.07
N GLY A 95 7.70 -22.46 -17.07
CA GLY A 95 7.02 -23.20 -18.15
C GLY A 95 7.78 -23.32 -19.48
N TRP A 96 9.03 -22.87 -19.57
CA TRP A 96 9.85 -22.97 -20.79
C TRP A 96 11.21 -23.56 -20.46
N GLY A 97 11.23 -24.88 -20.35
CA GLY A 97 12.40 -25.72 -20.11
C GLY A 97 12.01 -27.17 -20.33
N GLY A 98 11.54 -27.48 -21.54
CA GLY A 98 11.13 -28.81 -21.99
C GLY A 98 11.26 -28.91 -23.49
#